data_AF-A0A348WP26-F1
#
_entry.id   AF-A0A348WP26-F1
#
_cell.length_a   1.000
_cell.length_b   1.000
_cell.length_c   1.000
_cell.angle_alpha   90.00
_cell.angle_beta   90.00
_cell.angle_gamma   90.00
#
_symmetry.space_group_name_H-M   'P 1'
#
loop_
_entity.id
_entity.type
_entity.pdbx_description
1 polymer ?
#
loop_
_entity_poly.entity_id
_entity_poly.type
_entity_poly.pdbx_seq_one_letter_code
_entity_poly.pdbx_strand_id
1 'polypeptide(L)'
;KMVWETQKILNDQSIRVNPTAVRVPVFFGHAEAIHIETRQPITAEYAKDLLREAPGVTLCEDRQDFPTQVGDAAGKDDVFVGRIREDISHPQGLNLWVVSDNIRKGAATNSIQIAELLIKEYW
;
A
#
# COMPACT_ATOMS: atom_id res chain seq x y z
N LYS A 1 -6.33 0.13 -14.75
CA LYS A 1 -5.05 -0.54 -14.44
C LYS A 1 -5.16 -1.23 -13.09
N MET A 2 -5.37 -0.46 -12.01
CA MET A 2 -5.57 -0.96 -10.64
C MET A 2 -6.45 -2.21 -10.54
N VAL A 3 -7.67 -2.23 -11.12
CA VAL A 3 -8.58 -3.40 -11.02
C VAL A 3 -7.95 -4.71 -11.52
N TRP A 4 -7.47 -4.74 -12.76
CA TRP A 4 -7.00 -5.96 -13.42
C TRP A 4 -5.58 -6.35 -13.01
N GLU A 5 -4.74 -5.37 -12.68
CA GLU A 5 -3.40 -5.63 -12.13
C GLU A 5 -3.49 -6.22 -10.72
N THR A 6 -4.38 -5.71 -9.84
CA THR A 6 -4.61 -6.30 -8.51
C THR A 6 -5.08 -7.74 -8.61
N GLN A 7 -6.08 -8.02 -9.45
CA GLN A 7 -6.59 -9.39 -9.65
C GLN A 7 -5.52 -10.33 -10.20
N LYS A 8 -4.66 -9.85 -11.11
CA LYS A 8 -3.56 -10.64 -11.68
C LYS A 8 -2.45 -10.90 -10.66
N ILE A 9 -2.01 -9.89 -9.92
CA ILE A 9 -0.92 -9.99 -8.93
C ILE A 9 -1.34 -10.90 -7.77
N LEU A 10 -2.58 -10.76 -7.28
CA LEU A 10 -3.12 -11.60 -6.20
C LEU A 10 -3.68 -12.93 -6.69
N ASN A 11 -3.68 -13.17 -8.01
CA ASN A 11 -4.21 -14.37 -8.65
C ASN A 11 -5.64 -14.73 -8.20
N ASP A 12 -6.50 -13.73 -8.02
CA ASP A 12 -7.88 -13.90 -7.56
C ASP A 12 -8.81 -12.92 -8.29
N GLN A 13 -9.62 -13.45 -9.23
CA GLN A 13 -10.60 -12.66 -9.99
C GLN A 13 -11.86 -12.31 -9.18
N SER A 14 -12.05 -12.92 -8.00
CA SER A 14 -13.20 -12.61 -7.12
C SER A 14 -13.02 -11.30 -6.35
N ILE A 15 -11.78 -10.77 -6.27
CA ILE A 15 -11.49 -9.49 -5.63
C ILE A 15 -12.12 -8.37 -6.46
N ARG A 16 -13.04 -7.64 -5.84
CA ARG A 16 -13.67 -6.46 -6.42
C ARG A 16 -12.85 -5.22 -6.06
N VAL A 17 -12.57 -4.39 -7.06
CA VAL A 17 -11.79 -3.16 -6.91
C VAL A 17 -12.56 -2.01 -7.54
N ASN A 18 -12.73 -0.91 -6.81
CA ASN A 18 -13.43 0.28 -7.28
C ASN A 18 -12.58 1.54 -7.05
N PRO A 19 -11.70 1.91 -8.02
CA PRO A 19 -10.80 3.03 -7.86
C PRO A 19 -11.39 4.33 -8.41
N THR A 20 -11.09 5.45 -7.73
CA THR A 20 -11.17 6.80 -8.31
C THR A 20 -9.77 7.40 -8.31
N ALA A 21 -9.24 7.70 -9.49
CA ALA A 21 -7.91 8.28 -9.64
C ALA A 21 -7.99 9.80 -9.86
N VAL A 22 -7.38 10.57 -8.97
CA VAL A 22 -7.43 12.05 -8.99
C VAL A 22 -6.01 12.61 -9.07
N ARG A 23 -5.81 13.62 -9.91
CA ARG A 23 -4.56 14.39 -9.96
C ARG A 23 -4.64 15.54 -8.94
N VAL A 24 -3.64 15.65 -8.08
CA VAL A 24 -3.48 16.74 -7.10
C VAL A 24 -2.19 17.52 -7.38
N PRO A 25 -2.05 18.78 -6.93
CA PRO A 25 -0.87 19.61 -7.20
C PRO A 25 0.32 19.22 -6.30
N VAL A 26 0.81 18.00 -6.45
CA VAL A 26 1.99 17.46 -5.78
C VAL A 26 2.98 16.98 -6.84
N PHE A 27 4.26 17.32 -6.71
CA PHE A 27 5.29 17.01 -7.70
C PHE A 27 5.69 15.53 -7.73
N PHE A 28 5.88 14.91 -6.56
CA PHE A 28 6.37 13.55 -6.39
C PHE A 28 5.57 12.81 -5.33
N GLY A 29 5.46 11.49 -5.50
CA GLY A 29 4.75 10.61 -4.57
C GLY A 29 3.27 10.49 -4.88
N HIS A 30 2.77 9.26 -4.83
CA HIS A 30 1.33 8.98 -4.85
C HIS A 30 0.85 8.71 -3.42
N ALA A 31 -0.38 9.11 -3.15
CA ALA A 31 -1.07 8.77 -1.92
C ALA A 31 -2.46 8.21 -2.22
N GLU A 32 -2.86 7.20 -1.46
CA GLU A 32 -4.09 6.45 -1.68
C GLU A 32 -4.85 6.33 -0.35
N ALA A 33 -6.10 6.80 -0.37
CA ALA A 33 -7.08 6.44 0.65
C ALA A 33 -7.68 5.09 0.26
N ILE A 34 -7.39 4.06 1.06
CA ILE A 34 -7.76 2.67 0.75
C ILE A 34 -8.74 2.18 1.80
N HIS A 35 -9.90 1.73 1.33
CA HIS A 35 -10.89 1.05 2.16
C HIS A 35 -11.00 -0.40 1.65
N ILE A 36 -10.79 -1.37 2.52
CA ILE A 36 -10.89 -2.80 2.21
C ILE A 36 -11.96 -3.47 3.05
N GLU A 37 -12.62 -4.48 2.48
CA GLU A 37 -13.50 -5.39 3.20
C GLU A 37 -12.85 -6.78 3.21
N THR A 38 -12.55 -7.30 4.41
CA THR A 38 -11.89 -8.60 4.57
C THR A 38 -12.89 -9.75 4.60
N ARG A 39 -12.45 -10.96 4.27
CA ARG A 39 -13.31 -12.17 4.31
C ARG A 39 -13.77 -12.52 5.73
N GLN A 40 -12.94 -12.20 6.72
CA GLN A 40 -13.21 -12.36 8.16
C GLN A 40 -12.88 -11.06 8.89
N PRO A 41 -13.56 -10.72 10.00
CA PRO A 41 -13.23 -9.52 10.77
C PRO A 41 -11.76 -9.49 11.17
N ILE A 42 -11.16 -8.30 11.13
CA ILE A 42 -9.78 -8.06 11.52
C ILE A 42 -9.71 -6.78 12.35
N THR A 43 -8.96 -6.80 13.46
CA THR A 43 -8.75 -5.58 14.26
C THR A 43 -7.68 -4.71 13.60
N ALA A 44 -7.78 -3.39 13.78
CA ALA A 44 -6.76 -2.47 13.28
C ALA A 44 -5.37 -2.75 13.89
N GLU A 45 -5.32 -3.20 15.14
CA GLU A 45 -4.05 -3.51 15.80
C GLU A 45 -3.39 -4.75 15.20
N TYR A 46 -4.17 -5.81 14.95
CA TYR A 46 -3.62 -7.00 14.29
C TYR A 46 -3.17 -6.70 12.85
N ALA A 47 -3.89 -5.85 12.13
CA ALA A 47 -3.44 -5.39 10.81
C ALA A 47 -2.11 -4.62 10.86
N LYS A 48 -1.88 -3.79 11.89
CA LYS A 48 -0.59 -3.12 12.12
C LYS A 48 0.51 -4.12 12.41
N ASP A 49 0.24 -5.16 13.20
CA ASP A 49 1.22 -6.21 13.50
C ASP A 49 1.72 -6.88 12.21
N LEU A 50 0.79 -7.27 11.34
CA LEU A 50 1.13 -7.86 10.04
C LEU A 50 1.94 -6.91 9.16
N LEU A 51 1.59 -5.62 9.14
CA LEU A 51 2.27 -4.62 8.33
C LEU A 51 3.65 -4.23 8.87
N ARG A 52 3.89 -4.36 10.19
CA ARG A 52 5.22 -4.19 10.78
C ARG A 52 6.22 -5.25 10.29
N GLU A 53 5.73 -6.45 10.02
CA GLU A 53 6.55 -7.57 9.54
C GLU A 53 6.68 -7.62 8.01
N ALA A 54 5.88 -6.81 7.29
CA ALA A 54 5.86 -6.81 5.83
C ALA A 54 7.12 -6.14 5.24
N PRO A 55 7.92 -6.84 4.42
CA PRO A 55 9.13 -6.27 3.83
C PRO A 55 8.85 -5.06 2.93
N GLY A 56 9.60 -3.99 3.12
CA GLY A 56 9.45 -2.74 2.35
C GLY A 56 8.23 -1.91 2.73
N VAL A 57 7.55 -2.24 3.82
CA VAL A 57 6.49 -1.43 4.43
C VAL A 57 7.04 -0.71 5.65
N THR A 58 6.80 0.60 5.75
CA THR A 58 7.03 1.37 6.97
C THR A 58 5.69 1.80 7.56
N LEU A 59 5.41 1.34 8.78
CA LEU A 59 4.18 1.70 9.49
C LEU A 59 4.37 3.02 10.26
N CYS A 60 3.48 3.98 10.01
CA CYS A 60 3.35 5.22 10.77
C CYS A 60 2.26 5.03 11.83
N GLU A 61 2.66 4.87 13.09
CA GLU A 61 1.78 4.42 14.17
C GLU A 61 0.98 5.53 14.86
N ASP A 62 1.49 6.75 14.90
CA ASP A 62 0.80 7.85 15.56
C ASP A 62 -0.48 8.22 14.78
N ARG A 63 -1.58 8.47 15.49
CA ARG A 63 -2.82 8.94 14.85
C ARG A 63 -2.71 10.39 14.38
N GLN A 64 -1.82 11.17 15.02
CA GLN A 64 -1.57 12.56 14.68
C GLN A 64 -0.52 12.71 13.58
N ASP A 65 0.36 11.71 13.41
CA ASP A 65 1.43 11.71 12.40
C ASP A 65 1.10 10.68 11.31
N PHE A 66 0.88 11.13 10.08
CA PHE A 66 0.51 10.28 8.96
C PHE A 66 1.44 10.55 7.78
N PRO A 67 1.75 9.51 6.98
CA PRO A 67 2.74 9.67 5.94
C PRO A 67 2.24 10.65 4.89
N THR A 68 3.15 11.50 4.42
CA THR A 68 2.90 12.48 3.38
C THR A 68 3.85 12.27 2.21
N GLN A 69 3.41 12.68 1.03
CA GLN A 69 4.18 12.50 -0.20
C GLN A 69 5.52 13.24 -0.16
N VAL A 70 5.54 14.41 0.49
CA VAL A 70 6.72 15.29 0.56
C VAL A 70 7.59 14.97 1.78
N GLY A 71 7.00 14.78 2.97
CA GLY A 71 7.77 14.56 4.20
C GLY A 71 8.39 13.17 4.27
N ASP A 72 7.68 12.16 3.78
CA ASP A 72 8.02 10.77 4.08
C ASP A 72 8.45 10.00 2.85
N ALA A 73 7.71 10.10 1.75
CA ALA A 73 7.89 9.19 0.62
C ALA A 73 8.97 9.63 -0.37
N ALA A 74 9.12 10.92 -0.64
CA ALA A 74 10.02 11.43 -1.68
C ALA A 74 11.46 10.92 -1.50
N GLY A 75 11.99 10.25 -2.53
CA GLY A 75 13.35 9.73 -2.53
C GLY A 75 13.56 8.44 -1.73
N LYS A 76 12.52 7.86 -1.12
CA LYS A 76 12.61 6.58 -0.39
C LYS A 76 12.03 5.43 -1.20
N ASP A 77 12.50 4.21 -0.89
CA ASP A 77 12.09 2.98 -1.56
C ASP A 77 10.94 2.24 -0.85
N ASP A 78 10.58 2.69 0.36
CA ASP A 78 9.55 2.05 1.17
C ASP A 78 8.14 2.50 0.78
N VAL A 79 7.17 1.67 1.16
CA VAL A 79 5.75 2.00 1.15
C VAL A 79 5.35 2.41 2.56
N PHE A 80 4.93 3.65 2.73
CA PHE A 80 4.50 4.18 4.02
C PHE A 80 3.00 3.95 4.20
N VAL A 81 2.62 3.39 5.35
CA VAL A 81 1.22 3.09 5.66
C VAL A 81 0.87 3.69 7.01
N GLY A 82 -0.25 4.41 7.08
CA GLY A 82 -0.76 5.00 8.31
C GLY A 82 -2.28 5.06 8.34
N ARG A 83 -2.82 5.73 9.36
CA ARG A 83 -4.26 5.97 9.55
C ARG A 83 -5.12 4.70 9.55
N ILE A 84 -4.50 3.56 9.93
CA ILE A 84 -5.13 2.25 10.02
C ILE A 84 -6.18 2.26 11.11
N ARG A 85 -7.42 1.94 10.75
CA ARG A 85 -8.56 1.87 11.66
C ARG A 85 -9.65 0.96 11.09
N GLU A 86 -10.40 0.32 11.97
CA GLU A 86 -11.64 -0.37 11.59
C GLU A 86 -12.62 0.62 10.98
N ASP A 87 -13.39 0.14 10.00
CA ASP A 87 -14.46 0.91 9.41
C ASP A 87 -15.68 0.91 10.33
N ILE A 88 -16.22 2.09 10.58
CA ILE A 88 -17.46 2.25 11.34
C ILE A 88 -18.70 1.86 10.52
N SER A 89 -18.57 1.76 9.20
CA SER A 89 -19.68 1.47 8.29
C SER A 89 -19.80 0.00 7.89
N HIS A 90 -18.76 -0.80 8.11
CA HIS A 90 -18.73 -2.22 7.74
C HIS A 90 -18.00 -3.07 8.80
N PRO A 91 -18.61 -4.15 9.32
CA PRO A 91 -18.04 -4.96 10.41
C PRO A 91 -16.74 -5.72 10.03
N GLN A 92 -16.43 -5.80 8.74
CA GLN A 92 -15.20 -6.39 8.21
C GLN A 92 -14.38 -5.36 7.42
N GLY A 93 -14.66 -4.07 7.61
CA GLY A 93 -14.00 -2.99 6.88
C GLY A 93 -12.75 -2.50 7.61
N LEU A 94 -11.72 -2.16 6.85
CA LEU A 94 -10.50 -1.52 7.33
C LEU A 94 -10.13 -0.35 6.42
N ASN A 95 -9.77 0.77 7.02
CA ASN A 95 -9.36 1.98 6.33
C ASN A 95 -7.87 2.24 6.53
N LEU A 96 -7.15 2.57 5.46
CA LEU A 96 -5.72 2.87 5.48
C LEU A 96 -5.39 4.10 4.62
N TRP A 97 -4.26 4.71 4.91
CA TRP A 97 -3.63 5.74 4.09
C TRP A 97 -2.25 5.26 3.66
N VAL A 98 -2.03 5.14 2.36
CA VAL A 98 -0.79 4.58 1.79
C VAL A 98 -0.09 5.63 0.94
N VAL A 99 1.21 5.78 1.12
CA VAL A 99 2.03 6.74 0.37
C VAL A 99 3.34 6.09 -0.07
N SER A 100 3.75 6.33 -1.31
CA SER A 100 5.06 5.90 -1.79
C SER A 100 5.56 6.77 -2.95
N ASP A 101 6.88 6.77 -3.18
CA ASP A 101 7.49 7.42 -4.33
C ASP A 101 7.16 6.63 -5.61
N ASN A 102 6.35 7.24 -6.48
CA ASN A 102 5.86 6.63 -7.70
C ASN A 102 6.94 6.47 -8.78
N ILE A 103 8.07 7.19 -8.70
CA ILE A 103 9.17 7.10 -9.65
C ILE A 103 10.14 5.99 -9.24
N ARG A 104 10.42 5.87 -7.94
CA ARG A 104 11.29 4.82 -7.40
C ARG A 104 10.55 3.51 -7.18
N LYS A 105 9.81 3.37 -6.09
CA LYS A 105 9.16 2.11 -5.72
C LYS A 105 8.10 1.69 -6.73
N GLY A 106 7.33 2.64 -7.24
CA GLY A 106 6.29 2.39 -8.26
C GLY A 106 6.80 1.93 -9.62
N ALA A 107 8.11 1.99 -9.90
CA ALA A 107 8.67 1.59 -11.20
C ALA A 107 10.08 1.00 -11.12
N ALA A 108 11.09 1.81 -10.77
CA ALA A 108 12.50 1.42 -10.84
C ALA A 108 12.88 0.34 -9.82
N THR A 109 12.56 0.53 -8.55
CA THR A 109 12.96 -0.37 -7.46
C THR A 109 12.27 -1.73 -7.61
N ASN A 110 10.98 -1.75 -7.97
CA ASN A 110 10.28 -3.01 -8.22
C ASN A 110 10.91 -3.80 -9.39
N SER A 111 11.36 -3.11 -10.44
CA SER A 111 12.01 -3.75 -11.59
C SER A 111 13.37 -4.37 -11.22
N ILE A 112 14.16 -3.67 -10.38
CA ILE A 112 15.45 -4.18 -9.87
C ILE A 112 15.20 -5.39 -8.95
N GLN A 113 14.24 -5.31 -8.04
CA GLN A 113 13.91 -6.42 -7.14
C GLN A 113 13.50 -7.70 -7.88
N ILE A 114 12.75 -7.56 -8.99
CA ILE A 114 12.42 -8.70 -9.87
C ILE A 114 13.69 -9.26 -10.52
N ALA A 115 14.60 -8.41 -10.99
CA ALA A 115 15.84 -8.84 -11.62
C ALA A 115 16.78 -9.56 -10.61
N GLU A 116 16.91 -9.03 -9.39
CA GLU A 116 17.69 -9.64 -8.31
C GLU A 116 17.14 -11.03 -7.96
N LEU A 117 15.82 -11.18 -7.85
CA LEU A 117 15.18 -12.46 -7.58
C LEU A 117 15.39 -13.45 -8.73
N LEU A 118 15.28 -13.00 -9.98
CA LEU A 118 15.51 -13.82 -11.16
C LEU A 118 16.94 -14.38 -11.18
N ILE A 119 17.93 -13.53 -10.91
CA ILE A 119 19.34 -13.96 -10.84
C ILE A 119 19.52 -14.95 -9.69
N LYS A 120 18.92 -14.70 -8.52
CA LYS A 120 19.10 -15.55 -7.34
C LYS A 120 18.47 -16.94 -7.48
N GLU A 121 17.32 -17.05 -8.13
CA GLU A 121 16.53 -18.29 -8.18
C GLU A 121 16.68 -19.08 -9.48
N TYR A 122 17.09 -18.45 -10.57
CA TYR A 122 17.07 -19.05 -11.90
C TYR A 122 18.42 -19.00 -12.64
N TRP A 123 19.48 -18.52 -11.99
CA TRP A 123 20.86 -18.50 -12.50
C TRP A 123 21.84 -18.95 -11.42
#